data_AF-A0A0D0C2S4-F1
#
_entry.id   AF-A0A0D0C2S4-F1
#
_cell.length_a   1.000
_cell.length_b   1.000
_cell.length_c   1.000
_cell.angle_alpha   90.00
_cell.angle_beta   90.00
_cell.angle_gamma   90.00
#
_symmetry.space_group_name_H-M   'P 1'
#
loop_
_entity.id
_entity.type
_entity.pdbx_description
1 polymer ?
#
loop_
_entity_poly.entity_id
_entity_poly.type
_entity_poly.pdbx_seq_one_letter_code
_entity_poly.pdbx_strand_id
1 'polypeptide(L)'
;EQLREETGCWLYLAAQHPNVHENFAHYTSRRLTLDWIPTLNTVHNKTNKLFVSLQCSCRSNAAELSTDLITKEAALSAALA
;
A
#
# COMPACT_ATOMS: atom_id res chain seq x y z
N GLU A 1 -11.61 -6.99 -7.03
CA GLU A 1 -12.82 -7.82 -7.25
C GLU A 1 -13.04 -8.88 -6.19
N GLN A 2 -12.18 -9.89 -6.06
CA GLN A 2 -12.44 -11.05 -5.17
C GLN A 2 -12.75 -10.69 -3.70
N LEU A 3 -11.95 -9.83 -3.06
CA LEU A 3 -12.21 -9.37 -1.68
C LEU A 3 -13.54 -8.60 -1.52
N ARG A 4 -13.97 -7.88 -2.57
CA ARG A 4 -15.26 -7.17 -2.58
C ARG A 4 -16.41 -8.17 -2.59
N GLU A 5 -16.27 -9.24 -3.37
CA GLU A 5 -17.25 -10.33 -3.46
C GLU A 5 -17.34 -11.13 -2.17
N GLU A 6 -16.20 -11.43 -1.54
CA GLU A 6 -16.12 -12.18 -0.29
C GLU A 6 -16.67 -11.40 0.92
N THR A 7 -16.42 -10.08 0.98
CA THR A 7 -16.80 -9.26 2.15
C THR A 7 -18.11 -8.50 1.97
N GLY A 8 -18.61 -8.39 0.74
CA GLY A 8 -19.74 -7.54 0.38
C GLY A 8 -19.51 -6.03 0.64
N CYS A 9 -18.29 -5.63 0.99
CA CYS A 9 -17.95 -4.25 1.30
C CYS A 9 -17.62 -3.49 0.02
N TRP A 10 -18.07 -2.25 -0.09
CA TRP A 10 -17.89 -1.44 -1.30
C TRP A 10 -16.42 -1.01 -1.51
N LEU A 11 -15.75 -0.66 -0.42
CA LEU A 11 -14.34 -0.32 -0.33
C LEU A 11 -13.74 -1.03 0.89
N TYR A 12 -12.54 -1.57 0.70
CA TYR A 12 -11.73 -2.18 1.73
C TYR A 12 -10.37 -1.51 1.77
N LEU A 13 -9.92 -1.14 2.96
CA LEU A 13 -8.60 -0.59 3.20
C LEU A 13 -7.89 -1.47 4.21
N ALA A 14 -6.80 -2.11 3.76
CA ALA A 14 -5.87 -2.79 4.64
C ALA A 14 -4.57 -1.99 4.68
N ALA A 15 -4.17 -1.56 5.86
CA ALA A 15 -2.84 -1.05 6.11
C ALA A 15 -2.20 -1.90 7.22
N GLN A 16 -1.03 -2.46 6.94
CA GLN A 16 -0.21 -3.11 7.96
C GLN A 16 0.88 -2.12 8.37
N HIS A 17 0.87 -1.70 9.64
CA HIS A 17 1.95 -0.88 10.15
C HIS A 17 3.20 -1.77 10.30
N PRO A 18 4.41 -1.32 9.90
CA PRO A 18 5.61 -2.15 9.92
C PRO A 18 5.93 -2.76 11.29
N ASN A 19 5.52 -2.07 12.36
CA ASN A 19 5.79 -2.45 13.75
C ASN A 19 4.56 -3.00 14.49
N VAL A 20 3.43 -3.23 13.82
CA VAL A 20 2.22 -3.78 14.43
C VAL A 20 1.89 -5.09 13.76
N HIS A 21 1.76 -6.16 14.55
CA HIS A 21 1.41 -7.49 14.03
C HIS A 21 -0.05 -7.59 13.58
N GLU A 22 -0.90 -6.68 14.02
CA GLU A 22 -2.30 -6.61 13.63
C GLU A 22 -2.50 -5.72 12.40
N ASN A 23 -3.17 -6.28 11.40
CA ASN A 23 -3.57 -5.55 10.21
C ASN A 23 -4.71 -4.60 10.57
N PHE A 24 -4.60 -3.35 10.13
CA PHE A 24 -5.71 -2.42 10.23
C PHE A 24 -6.61 -2.57 9.00
N ALA A 25 -7.78 -3.16 9.22
CA ALA A 25 -8.78 -3.44 8.20
C ALA A 25 -9.99 -2.53 8.40
N HIS A 26 -10.19 -1.58 7.50
CA HIS A 26 -11.42 -0.79 7.43
C HIS A 26 -12.34 -1.34 6.35
N TYR A 27 -13.53 -1.72 6.81
CA TYR A 27 -14.63 -2.16 5.96
C TYR A 27 -15.65 -1.04 5.85
N THR A 28 -16.00 -0.67 4.62
CA THR A 28 -17.14 0.22 4.39
C THR A 28 -18.43 -0.59 4.32
N SER A 29 -19.55 -0.01 4.80
CA SER A 29 -20.84 -0.69 4.88
C SER A 29 -21.27 -1.29 3.53
N ARG A 30 -21.79 -2.52 3.57
CA ARG A 30 -22.42 -3.19 2.41
C ARG A 30 -23.53 -2.33 1.79
N ARG A 31 -24.24 -1.51 2.57
CA ARG A 31 -25.30 -0.62 2.04
C ARG A 31 -24.81 0.34 0.95
N LEU A 32 -23.54 0.72 0.98
CA LEU A 32 -22.93 1.59 -0.02
C LEU A 32 -22.75 0.94 -1.40
N THR A 33 -22.87 -0.40 -1.50
CA THR A 33 -22.97 -1.07 -2.82
C THR A 33 -24.38 -1.04 -3.40
N LEU A 34 -25.40 -0.94 -2.54
CA LEU A 34 -26.82 -0.96 -2.95
C LEU A 34 -27.31 0.44 -3.33
N ASP A 35 -26.90 1.42 -2.54
CA ASP A 35 -27.21 2.82 -2.80
C ASP A 35 -26.17 3.35 -3.78
N TRP A 36 -26.42 3.25 -5.10
CA TRP A 36 -25.51 3.78 -6.11
C TRP A 36 -25.29 5.28 -5.89
N ILE A 37 -24.15 5.64 -5.33
CA ILE A 37 -23.74 7.02 -5.07
C ILE A 37 -22.54 7.30 -5.98
N PRO A 38 -22.68 8.13 -7.04
CA PRO A 38 -21.61 8.37 -8.02
C PRO A 38 -20.28 8.84 -7.42
N THR A 39 -20.34 9.59 -6.33
CA THR A 39 -19.15 10.07 -5.57
C THR A 39 -18.31 8.91 -5.06
N LEU A 40 -18.93 7.78 -4.72
CA LEU A 40 -18.23 6.60 -4.22
C LEU A 40 -17.24 6.09 -5.26
N ASN A 41 -17.64 5.87 -6.52
CA ASN A 41 -16.71 5.39 -7.56
C ASN A 41 -15.47 6.30 -7.71
N THR A 42 -15.66 7.61 -7.56
CA THR A 42 -14.55 8.57 -7.56
C THR A 42 -13.62 8.35 -6.36
N VAL A 43 -14.18 8.17 -5.17
CA VAL A 43 -13.42 7.88 -3.95
C VAL A 43 -12.65 6.56 -4.08
N HIS A 44 -13.28 5.50 -4.57
CA HIS A 44 -12.62 4.21 -4.79
C HIS A 44 -11.45 4.34 -5.76
N ASN A 45 -11.65 4.98 -6.91
CA ASN A 45 -10.60 5.13 -7.91
C ASN A 45 -9.44 6.01 -7.41
N LYS A 46 -9.73 7.09 -6.68
CA LYS A 46 -8.69 7.93 -6.07
C LYS A 46 -7.91 7.16 -5.01
N THR A 47 -8.61 6.40 -4.17
CA THR A 47 -8.01 5.59 -3.11
C THR A 47 -7.09 4.52 -3.71
N ASN A 48 -7.56 3.78 -4.71
CA ASN A 48 -6.74 2.78 -5.39
C ASN A 48 -5.48 3.39 -6.01
N LYS A 49 -5.61 4.53 -6.70
CA LYS A 49 -4.46 5.26 -7.27
C LYS A 49 -3.46 5.67 -6.20
N LEU A 50 -3.93 6.22 -5.08
CA LEU A 50 -3.09 6.62 -3.95
C LEU A 50 -2.28 5.43 -3.41
N PHE A 51 -2.94 4.30 -3.15
CA PHE A 51 -2.26 3.12 -2.60
C PHE A 51 -1.24 2.53 -3.56
N VAL A 52 -1.56 2.43 -4.85
CA VAL A 52 -0.60 1.97 -5.87
C VAL A 52 0.60 2.90 -5.93
N SER A 53 0.40 4.22 -5.93
CA SER A 53 1.49 5.20 -5.93
C SER A 53 2.37 5.09 -4.68
N LEU A 54 1.77 4.92 -3.50
CA LEU A 54 2.51 4.71 -2.25
C LEU A 54 3.32 3.42 -2.28
N GLN A 55 2.76 2.31 -2.75
CA GLN A 55 3.47 1.04 -2.88
C GLN A 55 4.67 1.16 -3.84
N CYS A 56 4.48 1.82 -4.98
CA CYS A 56 5.57 2.08 -5.93
C CYS A 56 6.66 2.93 -5.28
N SER A 57 6.31 4.03 -4.60
CA SER A 57 7.26 4.89 -3.91
C SER A 57 8.04 4.13 -2.83
N CYS A 58 7.37 3.32 -2.01
CA CYS A 58 8.05 2.48 -1.01
C CYS A 58 9.06 1.52 -1.64
N ARG A 59 8.72 0.89 -2.77
CA ARG A 59 9.63 0.00 -3.50
C ARG A 59 10.84 0.76 -4.07
N SER A 60 10.61 1.96 -4.63
CA SER A 60 11.69 2.83 -5.11
C SER A 60 12.63 3.22 -3.98
N ASN A 61 12.10 3.69 -2.84
CA ASN A 61 12.91 4.06 -1.68
C ASN A 61 13.73 2.87 -1.17
N ALA A 62 13.14 1.68 -1.10
CA ALA A 62 13.86 0.47 -0.69
C ALA A 62 15.00 0.11 -1.66
N ALA A 63 14.79 0.28 -2.97
CA ALA A 63 15.81 0.04 -3.98
C ALA A 63 16.97 1.06 -3.90
N GLU A 64 16.65 2.33 -3.68
CA GLU A 64 17.65 3.39 -3.46
C GLU A 64 18.49 3.11 -2.21
N LEU A 65 17.85 2.79 -1.08
CA LEU A 65 18.53 2.44 0.17
C LEU A 65 19.43 1.20 0.01
N SER A 66 18.97 0.18 -0.71
CA SER A 66 19.77 -1.01 -1.02
C SER A 66 21.01 -0.67 -1.84
N THR A 67 20.87 0.20 -2.83
CA THR A 67 21.99 0.63 -3.70
C THR A 67 23.01 1.46 -2.93
N ASP A 68 22.56 2.38 -2.07
CA ASP A 68 23.42 3.19 -1.21
C ASP A 68 24.20 2.30 -0.22
N LEU A 69 23.55 1.29 0.35
CA LEU A 69 24.17 0.33 1.25
C LEU A 69 25.29 -0.47 0.55
N ILE A 70 25.01 -1.04 -0.64
CA ILE A 70 26.02 -1.75 -1.44
C ILE A 70 27.22 -0.85 -1.76
N THR A 71 26.95 0.40 -2.15
CA THR A 71 28.01 1.37 -2.48
C THR A 71 28.89 1.66 -1.26
N LYS A 72 28.27 1.86 -0.10
CA LYS A 72 28.99 2.10 1.16
C LYS A 72 29.78 0.88 1.63
N GLU A 73 29.23 -0.32 1.50
CA GLU A 73 29.95 -1.57 1.83
C GLU A 73 31.16 -1.79 0.93
N ALA A 74 31.03 -1.51 -0.37
CA ALA A 74 32.14 -1.58 -1.31
C ALA A 74 33.24 -0.56 -0.98
N ALA A 75 32.87 0.68 -0.66
CA ALA A 75 33.82 1.72 -0.26
C ALA A 75 34.54 1.38 1.05
N LEU A 76 33.82 0.85 2.05
CA LEU A 76 34.41 0.38 3.30
C LEU A 76 35.39 -0.77 3.06
N SER A 77 35.01 -1.75 2.24
CA SER A 77 35.87 -2.89 1.90
C SER A 77 37.14 -2.45 1.18
N ALA A 78 37.05 -1.46 0.28
CA ALA A 78 38.21 -0.88 -0.40
C ALA A 78 39.13 -0.08 0.54
N ALA A 79 38.59 0.56 1.57
CA ALA A 79 39.37 1.32 2.55
C ALA A 79 40.10 0.44 3.58
N LEU A 80 39.65 -0.80 3.76
CA LEU A 80 40.23 -1.78 4.68
C LEU A 80 41.22 -2.75 3.99
N ALA A 81 41.34 -2.68 2.67
CA ALA A 81 42.28 -3.46 1.85
C ALA A 81 43.59 -2.70 1.62
#